data_AF-A0A059A0K6-F1
#
_entry.id   AF-A0A059A0K6-F1
#
_cell.length_a   1.000
_cell.length_b   1.000
_cell.length_c   1.000
_cell.angle_alpha   90.00
_cell.angle_beta   90.00
_cell.angle_gamma   90.00
#
_symmetry.space_group_name_H-M   'P 1'
#
loop_
_entity.id
_entity.type
_entity.pdbx_description
1 polymer ?
#
loop_
_entity_poly.entity_id
_entity_poly.type
_entity_poly.pdbx_seq_one_letter_code
_entity_poly.pdbx_strand_id
1 'polypeptide(L)'
;MDSAYLFIKKHGFASEAQYPYTGTDGKYNTKEEAKRSATIKGYENVPANSEEPLLKAVANQPVFMAIDAGGFEFQIYSSGVFTGACGTDLKRWVAMVGYETSKDGTKYGLVNNSWGAYWGEEGYIRMQRGVDVKEGLGGIAIRASYPSGKLPKNKLNLLQLYQFSPKVFFFFFGN
;
A
#
# COMPACT_ATOMS: atom_id res chain seq x y z
N MET A 1 3.44 -9.38 -1.67
CA MET A 1 4.22 -8.39 -0.91
C MET A 1 5.55 -8.98 -0.44
N ASP A 2 5.54 -10.08 0.30
CA ASP A 2 6.69 -10.79 0.87
C ASP A 2 7.90 -10.96 -0.09
N SER A 3 7.68 -11.56 -1.26
CA SER A 3 8.76 -11.82 -2.24
C SER A 3 9.47 -10.55 -2.71
N ALA A 4 8.76 -9.44 -2.82
CA ALA A 4 9.37 -8.17 -3.20
C ALA A 4 10.19 -7.57 -2.05
N TYR A 5 9.76 -7.72 -0.79
CA TYR A 5 10.62 -7.37 0.34
C TYR A 5 11.90 -8.19 0.37
N LEU A 6 11.82 -9.50 0.10
CA LEU A 6 13.00 -10.36 0.00
C LEU A 6 13.93 -9.91 -1.12
N PHE A 7 13.37 -9.51 -2.27
CA PHE A 7 14.13 -8.94 -3.38
C PHE A 7 14.84 -7.65 -2.95
N ILE A 8 14.11 -6.68 -2.37
CA ILE A 8 14.66 -5.38 -1.94
C ILE A 8 15.72 -5.56 -0.84
N LYS A 9 15.53 -6.51 0.08
CA LYS A 9 16.52 -6.83 1.11
C LYS A 9 17.82 -7.33 0.50
N LYS A 10 17.74 -8.19 -0.52
CA LYS A 10 18.93 -8.80 -1.15
C LYS A 10 19.60 -7.87 -2.16
N HIS A 11 18.82 -7.13 -2.93
CA HIS A 11 19.30 -6.40 -4.10
C HIS A 11 19.25 -4.87 -3.94
N GLY A 12 18.48 -4.36 -2.97
CA GLY A 12 18.11 -2.95 -2.89
C GLY A 12 17.03 -2.59 -3.91
N PHE A 13 16.76 -1.30 -4.04
CA PHE A 13 15.91 -0.76 -5.11
C PHE A 13 16.45 0.60 -5.57
N ALA A 14 16.16 0.95 -6.82
CA ALA A 14 16.48 2.24 -7.44
C ALA A 14 15.37 3.26 -7.17
N SER A 15 15.70 4.55 -7.26
CA SER A 15 14.67 5.60 -7.21
C SER A 15 13.92 5.70 -8.54
N GLU A 16 12.70 6.24 -8.54
CA GLU A 16 11.91 6.46 -9.77
C GLU A 16 12.67 7.30 -10.82
N ALA A 17 13.49 8.26 -10.38
CA ALA A 17 14.31 9.06 -11.29
C ALA A 17 15.43 8.26 -11.98
N GLN A 18 15.90 7.18 -11.35
CA GLN A 18 16.92 6.28 -11.89
C GLN A 18 16.31 5.12 -12.68
N TYR A 19 15.12 4.68 -12.28
CA TYR A 19 14.40 3.58 -12.93
C TYR A 19 12.91 3.95 -13.10
N PRO A 20 12.57 4.77 -14.12
CA PRO A 20 11.21 5.24 -14.32
C PRO A 20 10.24 4.11 -14.67
N TYR A 21 9.02 4.20 -14.16
CA TYR A 21 7.95 3.28 -14.46
C TYR A 21 7.43 3.48 -15.90
N THR A 22 7.48 2.43 -16.71
CA THR A 22 7.03 2.45 -18.11
C THR A 22 5.64 1.88 -18.33
N GLY A 23 5.03 1.27 -17.32
CA GLY A 23 3.73 0.60 -17.45
C GLY A 23 3.75 -0.69 -18.27
N THR A 24 4.93 -1.24 -18.57
CA THR A 24 5.13 -2.48 -19.31
C THR A 24 6.36 -3.23 -18.78
N ASP A 25 6.37 -4.56 -18.95
CA ASP A 25 7.53 -5.37 -18.63
C ASP A 25 8.68 -5.02 -19.58
N GLY A 26 9.74 -4.48 -19.00
CA GLY A 26 10.98 -4.17 -19.71
C GLY A 26 11.96 -5.33 -19.68
N LYS A 27 13.00 -5.25 -20.51
CA LYS A 27 14.19 -6.09 -20.33
C LYS A 27 14.90 -5.65 -19.06
N TYR A 28 15.26 -6.63 -18.24
CA TYR A 28 16.05 -6.42 -17.02
C TYR A 28 17.34 -5.64 -17.32
N ASN A 29 17.47 -4.43 -16.76
CA ASN A 29 18.62 -3.56 -16.97
C ASN A 29 19.54 -3.55 -15.75
N THR A 30 20.56 -4.40 -15.78
CA THR A 30 21.56 -4.56 -14.70
C THR A 30 22.30 -3.28 -14.32
N LYS A 31 22.49 -2.34 -15.25
CA LYS A 31 23.25 -1.10 -15.00
C LYS A 31 22.44 -0.08 -14.20
N GLU A 32 21.15 0.04 -14.51
CA GLU A 32 20.25 0.95 -13.79
C GLU A 32 19.87 0.37 -12.43
N GLU A 33 19.64 -0.95 -12.33
CA GLU A 33 19.39 -1.61 -11.05
C GLU A 33 20.59 -1.59 -10.09
N ALA A 34 21.82 -1.57 -10.61
CA ALA A 34 23.02 -1.43 -9.78
C ALA A 34 23.06 -0.09 -9.01
N LYS A 35 22.27 0.91 -9.43
CA LYS A 35 22.14 2.20 -8.76
C LYS A 35 21.18 2.08 -7.57
N ARG A 36 21.66 1.41 -6.51
CA ARG A 36 20.91 1.23 -5.25
C ARG A 36 20.67 2.59 -4.59
N SER A 37 19.40 2.98 -4.47
CA SER A 37 18.98 4.15 -3.70
C SER A 37 18.76 3.81 -2.23
N ALA A 38 18.22 2.63 -1.93
CA ALA A 38 18.02 2.16 -0.57
C ALA A 38 17.85 0.63 -0.49
N THR A 39 17.85 0.12 0.74
CA THR A 39 17.58 -1.28 1.08
C THR A 39 16.77 -1.36 2.38
N ILE A 40 16.25 -2.55 2.69
CA ILE A 40 15.52 -2.85 3.93
C ILE A 40 16.26 -3.93 4.71
N LYS A 41 16.10 -3.97 6.04
CA LYS A 41 16.65 -5.06 6.86
C LYS A 41 15.77 -6.32 6.81
N GLY A 42 14.48 -6.13 6.61
CA GLY A 42 13.48 -7.18 6.52
C GLY A 42 12.09 -6.59 6.33
N TYR A 43 11.10 -7.35 6.75
CA TYR A 43 9.71 -6.93 6.79
C TYR A 43 9.02 -7.64 7.94
N GLU A 44 7.88 -7.11 8.35
CA GLU A 44 7.03 -7.68 9.37
C GLU A 44 5.61 -7.77 8.85
N ASN A 45 4.95 -8.88 9.18
CA ASN A 45 3.53 -9.08 8.91
C ASN A 45 2.74 -8.58 10.11
N VAL A 46 1.69 -7.82 9.83
CA VAL A 46 0.71 -7.42 10.85
C VAL A 46 -0.16 -8.64 11.17
N PRO A 47 -0.45 -8.93 12.45
CA PRO A 47 -1.41 -9.96 12.84
C PRO A 47 -2.74 -9.79 12.10
N ALA A 48 -3.20 -10.86 11.45
CA ALA A 48 -4.40 -10.86 10.65
C ALA A 48 -5.67 -10.71 11.51
N ASN A 49 -6.73 -10.19 10.89
CA ASN A 49 -8.07 -10.06 11.44
C ASN A 49 -8.13 -9.20 12.72
N SER A 50 -7.31 -8.16 12.76
CA SER A 50 -7.36 -7.16 13.82
C SER A 50 -6.86 -5.82 13.31
N GLU A 51 -7.71 -4.79 13.38
CA GLU A 51 -7.30 -3.43 13.03
C GLU A 51 -6.36 -2.82 14.08
N GLU A 52 -6.38 -3.25 15.35
CA GLU A 52 -5.55 -2.67 16.40
C GLU A 52 -4.04 -2.72 16.09
N PRO A 53 -3.43 -3.88 15.79
CA PRO A 53 -2.02 -3.94 15.42
C PRO A 53 -1.74 -3.25 14.08
N LEU A 54 -2.71 -3.24 13.14
CA LEU A 54 -2.59 -2.49 11.90
C LEU A 54 -2.46 -0.99 12.17
N LEU A 55 -3.34 -0.41 12.98
CA LEU A 55 -3.29 1.01 13.33
C LEU A 55 -2.02 1.35 14.11
N LYS A 56 -1.55 0.48 15.01
CA LYS A 56 -0.25 0.65 15.68
C LYS A 56 0.90 0.70 14.68
N ALA A 57 0.90 -0.15 13.66
CA ALA A 57 1.91 -0.13 12.62
C ALA A 57 1.81 1.15 11.77
N VAL A 58 0.60 1.53 11.34
CA VAL A 58 0.32 2.73 10.53
C VAL A 58 0.74 4.02 11.24
N ALA A 59 0.60 4.08 12.57
CA ALA A 59 1.05 5.21 13.37
C ALA A 59 2.57 5.43 13.32
N ASN A 60 3.35 4.38 13.01
CA ASN A 60 4.80 4.45 12.93
C ASN A 60 5.31 4.66 11.51
N GLN A 61 4.63 4.08 10.51
CA GLN A 61 4.98 4.17 9.10
C GLN A 61 3.82 3.67 8.24
N PRO A 62 3.78 3.98 6.94
CA PRO A 62 2.76 3.40 6.08
C PRO A 62 2.85 1.87 6.00
N VAL A 63 1.70 1.23 5.85
CA VAL A 63 1.57 -0.23 5.83
C VAL A 63 0.95 -0.67 4.52
N PHE A 64 1.55 -1.65 3.87
CA PHE A 64 0.97 -2.25 2.69
C PHE A 64 -0.07 -3.30 3.08
N MET A 65 -1.21 -3.28 2.41
CA MET A 65 -2.33 -4.17 2.72
C MET A 65 -2.94 -4.68 1.42
N ALA A 66 -3.41 -5.92 1.44
CA ALA A 66 -4.27 -6.43 0.37
C ALA A 66 -5.73 -6.11 0.71
N ILE A 67 -6.50 -5.68 -0.30
CA ILE A 67 -7.92 -5.35 -0.19
C ILE A 67 -8.72 -5.99 -1.33
N ASP A 68 -10.02 -6.14 -1.10
CA ASP A 68 -10.98 -6.33 -2.17
C ASP A 68 -11.38 -4.97 -2.76
N ALA A 69 -10.95 -4.73 -4.00
CA ALA A 69 -11.24 -3.53 -4.77
C ALA A 69 -12.08 -3.84 -6.04
N GLY A 70 -12.70 -5.02 -6.10
CA GLY A 70 -13.45 -5.48 -7.27
C GLY A 70 -14.84 -4.87 -7.39
N GLY A 71 -15.43 -4.44 -6.26
CA GLY A 71 -16.78 -3.87 -6.20
C GLY A 71 -16.94 -2.58 -7.02
N PHE A 72 -18.11 -2.42 -7.65
CA PHE A 72 -18.43 -1.25 -8.48
C PHE A 72 -18.28 0.06 -7.70
N GLU A 73 -18.79 0.13 -6.47
CA GLU A 73 -18.72 1.32 -5.61
C GLU A 73 -17.27 1.74 -5.32
N PHE A 74 -16.35 0.78 -5.16
CA PHE A 74 -14.93 1.08 -5.00
C PHE A 74 -14.37 1.68 -6.29
N GLN A 75 -14.67 1.09 -7.45
CA GLN A 75 -14.17 1.55 -8.74
C GLN A 75 -14.59 2.99 -9.05
N ILE A 76 -15.84 3.36 -8.73
CA ILE A 76 -16.39 4.71 -8.98
C ILE A 76 -16.21 5.68 -7.80
N TYR A 77 -15.48 5.30 -6.75
CA TYR A 77 -15.25 6.15 -5.60
C TYR A 77 -14.62 7.49 -6.01
N SER A 78 -15.18 8.58 -5.50
CA SER A 78 -14.72 9.96 -5.76
C SER A 78 -14.33 10.72 -4.50
N SER A 79 -15.11 10.61 -3.42
CA SER A 79 -14.84 11.32 -2.17
C SER A 79 -15.67 10.76 -1.01
N GLY A 80 -15.37 11.21 0.20
CA GLY A 80 -16.08 10.82 1.42
C GLY A 80 -15.44 9.62 2.13
N VAL A 81 -15.96 9.26 3.31
CA VAL A 81 -15.60 7.98 3.93
C VAL A 81 -16.32 6.87 3.17
N PHE A 82 -15.55 5.98 2.57
CA PHE A 82 -16.06 4.82 1.85
C PHE A 82 -16.59 3.79 2.85
N THR A 83 -17.90 3.53 2.77
CA THR A 83 -18.63 2.52 3.55
C THR A 83 -19.30 1.48 2.65
N GLY A 84 -18.88 1.44 1.38
CA GLY A 84 -19.51 0.64 0.34
C GLY A 84 -19.28 -0.86 0.52
N ALA A 85 -20.05 -1.66 -0.21
CA ALA A 85 -19.95 -3.11 -0.11
C ALA A 85 -18.60 -3.61 -0.64
N CYS A 86 -17.86 -4.34 0.20
CA CYS A 86 -16.65 -5.06 -0.18
C CYS A 86 -16.69 -6.49 0.36
N GLY A 87 -16.17 -7.43 -0.43
CA GLY A 87 -15.89 -8.77 0.05
C GLY A 87 -14.49 -8.85 0.66
N THR A 88 -13.90 -10.04 0.54
CA THR A 88 -12.56 -10.37 1.04
C THR A 88 -11.73 -11.09 -0.03
N ASP A 89 -12.06 -10.86 -1.31
CA ASP A 89 -11.28 -11.35 -2.45
C ASP A 89 -10.06 -10.44 -2.68
N LEU A 90 -9.00 -10.69 -1.91
CA LEU A 90 -7.84 -9.82 -1.75
C LEU A 90 -6.90 -9.78 -2.96
N LYS A 91 -7.35 -9.14 -4.05
CA LYS A 91 -6.63 -9.09 -5.33
C LYS A 91 -5.74 -7.86 -5.50
N ARG A 92 -5.89 -6.83 -4.67
CA ARG A 92 -5.21 -5.54 -4.85
C ARG A 92 -4.38 -5.14 -3.64
N TRP A 93 -3.12 -4.76 -3.87
CA TRP A 93 -2.26 -4.18 -2.84
C TRP A 93 -2.31 -2.66 -2.87
N VAL A 94 -2.52 -2.06 -1.70
CA VAL A 94 -2.58 -0.62 -1.44
C VAL A 94 -1.73 -0.28 -0.22
N ALA A 95 -1.56 1.00 0.10
CA ALA A 95 -0.84 1.43 1.30
C ALA A 95 -1.74 2.30 2.20
N MET A 96 -1.93 1.92 3.46
CA MET A 96 -2.50 2.83 4.45
C MET A 96 -1.40 3.74 4.98
N VAL A 97 -1.58 5.05 4.84
CA VAL A 97 -0.58 6.08 5.20
C VAL A 97 -0.94 6.86 6.46
N GLY A 98 -2.15 6.66 6.98
CA GLY A 98 -2.66 7.31 8.18
C GLY A 98 -4.08 6.86 8.47
N TYR A 99 -4.64 7.35 9.57
CA TYR A 99 -6.03 7.14 9.94
C TYR A 99 -6.52 8.31 10.78
N GLU A 100 -7.82 8.55 10.74
CA GLU A 100 -8.43 9.69 11.43
C GLU A 100 -9.89 9.39 11.78
N THR A 101 -10.60 10.41 12.24
CA THR A 101 -12.03 10.39 12.52
C THR A 101 -12.64 11.64 11.88
N SER A 102 -13.65 11.46 11.03
CA SER A 102 -14.37 12.58 10.42
C SER A 102 -15.23 13.33 11.43
N LYS A 103 -15.74 14.50 11.02
CA LYS A 103 -16.51 15.42 11.88
C LYS A 103 -17.79 14.79 12.46
N ASP A 104 -18.37 13.83 11.76
CA ASP A 104 -19.55 13.06 12.15
C ASP A 104 -19.23 11.87 13.08
N GLY A 105 -17.95 11.67 13.44
CA GLY A 105 -17.48 10.57 14.28
C GLY A 105 -17.10 9.31 13.50
N THR A 106 -17.28 9.28 12.17
CA THR A 106 -16.92 8.11 11.36
C THR A 106 -15.40 7.95 11.31
N LYS A 107 -14.93 6.78 11.75
CA LYS A 107 -13.50 6.45 11.76
C LYS A 107 -13.07 5.99 10.36
N TYR A 108 -11.93 6.46 9.86
CA TYR A 108 -11.39 6.01 8.57
C TYR A 108 -9.87 5.83 8.56
N GLY A 109 -9.38 4.97 7.67
CA GLY A 109 -7.98 4.88 7.24
C GLY A 109 -7.78 5.63 5.94
N LEU A 110 -6.69 6.40 5.83
CA LEU A 110 -6.28 7.07 4.59
C LEU A 110 -5.42 6.09 3.77
N VAL A 111 -5.97 5.62 2.65
CA VAL A 111 -5.38 4.57 1.82
C VAL A 111 -4.99 5.13 0.45
N ASN A 112 -3.72 4.98 0.09
CA ASN A 112 -3.16 5.37 -1.19
C ASN A 112 -3.35 4.25 -2.23
N ASN A 113 -3.95 4.58 -3.37
CA ASN A 113 -4.20 3.68 -4.48
C ASN A 113 -3.29 4.01 -5.70
N SER A 114 -2.95 3.01 -6.52
CA SER A 114 -2.12 3.22 -7.73
C SER A 114 -2.90 3.49 -9.03
N TRP A 115 -4.13 3.99 -8.95
CA TRP A 115 -4.94 4.34 -10.13
C TRP A 115 -4.79 5.78 -10.61
N GLY A 116 -3.83 6.51 -10.05
CA GLY A 116 -3.54 7.89 -10.43
C GLY A 116 -4.40 8.91 -9.68
N ALA A 117 -4.04 10.19 -9.83
CA ALA A 117 -4.59 11.26 -9.01
C ALA A 117 -6.05 11.63 -9.36
N TYR A 118 -6.55 11.21 -10.53
CA TYR A 118 -7.94 11.48 -10.94
C TYR A 118 -8.97 10.58 -10.27
N TRP A 119 -8.53 9.48 -9.67
CA TRP A 119 -9.40 8.57 -8.94
C TRP A 119 -9.48 8.96 -7.47
N GLY A 120 -10.68 8.91 -6.88
CA GLY A 120 -10.89 9.24 -5.48
C GLY A 120 -10.42 10.66 -5.12
N GLU A 121 -9.87 10.78 -3.92
CA GLU A 121 -9.38 12.04 -3.36
C GLU A 121 -7.88 12.16 -3.67
N GLU A 122 -7.54 12.65 -4.87
CA GLU A 122 -6.15 12.76 -5.34
C GLU A 122 -5.39 11.42 -5.37
N GLY A 123 -6.08 10.33 -5.69
CA GLY A 123 -5.55 8.96 -5.68
C GLY A 123 -5.72 8.23 -4.34
N TYR A 124 -6.32 8.87 -3.35
CA TYR A 124 -6.61 8.29 -2.04
C TYR A 124 -8.07 7.90 -1.88
N ILE A 125 -8.31 6.99 -0.95
CA ILE A 125 -9.63 6.62 -0.44
C ILE A 125 -9.60 6.62 1.08
N ARG A 126 -10.67 7.17 1.68
CA ARG A 126 -10.90 7.09 3.13
C ARG A 126 -11.74 5.85 3.45
N MET A 127 -11.08 4.71 3.66
CA MET A 127 -11.75 3.46 3.99
C MET A 127 -12.30 3.50 5.42
N GLN A 128 -13.59 3.20 5.62
CA GLN A 128 -14.14 3.09 6.98
C GLN A 128 -13.37 2.04 7.80
N ARG A 129 -13.11 2.37 9.06
CA ARG A 129 -12.43 1.50 10.02
C ARG A 129 -13.29 1.30 11.27
N GLY A 130 -13.02 0.24 12.03
CA GLY A 130 -13.77 -0.09 13.24
C GLY A 130 -15.17 -0.59 12.95
N VAL A 131 -15.32 -1.34 11.85
CA VAL A 131 -16.54 -2.09 11.51
C VAL A 131 -16.64 -3.37 12.35
N ASP A 132 -17.84 -3.95 12.46
CA ASP A 132 -18.09 -5.11 13.33
C ASP A 132 -17.48 -6.43 12.82
N VAL A 133 -16.86 -6.42 11.64
CA VAL A 133 -16.15 -7.57 11.07
C VAL A 133 -14.64 -7.46 11.34
N LYS A 134 -14.05 -8.54 11.85
CA LYS A 134 -12.63 -8.59 12.26
C LYS A 134 -11.65 -8.38 11.10
N GLU A 135 -12.09 -8.71 9.89
CA GLU A 135 -11.36 -8.53 8.64
C GLU A 135 -11.17 -7.05 8.27
N GLY A 136 -11.99 -6.16 8.83
CA GLY A 136 -12.11 -4.76 8.42
C GLY A 136 -12.81 -4.63 7.06
N LEU A 137 -13.25 -3.41 6.72
CA LEU A 137 -13.95 -3.15 5.46
C LEU A 137 -13.05 -3.49 4.27
N GLY A 138 -13.51 -4.35 3.36
CA GLY A 138 -12.74 -4.80 2.20
C GLY A 138 -11.49 -5.61 2.56
N GLY A 139 -11.43 -6.17 3.76
CA GLY A 139 -10.35 -7.04 4.21
C GLY A 139 -9.05 -6.31 4.59
N ILE A 140 -9.11 -5.01 4.89
CA ILE A 140 -7.95 -4.18 5.24
C ILE A 140 -7.07 -4.77 6.36
N ALA A 141 -7.63 -5.58 7.26
CA ALA A 141 -6.92 -6.20 8.38
C ALA A 141 -6.55 -7.67 8.13
N ILE A 142 -6.86 -8.27 6.97
CA ILE A 142 -6.56 -9.69 6.71
C ILE A 142 -5.07 -9.90 6.38
N ARG A 143 -4.53 -9.10 5.46
CA ARG A 143 -3.16 -9.29 4.96
C ARG A 143 -2.44 -7.96 4.84
N ALA A 144 -1.67 -7.62 5.87
CA ALA A 144 -0.91 -6.38 5.94
C ALA A 144 0.54 -6.63 6.36
N SER A 145 1.46 -5.81 5.85
CA SER A 145 2.89 -5.94 6.11
C SER A 145 3.62 -4.63 5.84
N TYR A 146 4.77 -4.45 6.47
CA TYR A 146 5.62 -3.27 6.28
C TYR A 146 7.10 -3.65 6.29
N PRO A 147 7.95 -2.91 5.56
CA PRO A 147 9.40 -3.11 5.63
C PRO A 147 9.96 -2.70 7.00
N SER A 148 10.99 -3.40 7.46
CA SER A 148 11.72 -3.07 8.70
C SER A 148 13.17 -2.65 8.40
N GLY A 149 13.69 -1.72 9.19
CA GLY A 149 15.07 -1.20 9.09
C GLY A 149 15.17 0.30 8.85
N LYS A 150 16.39 0.80 8.60
CA LYS A 150 16.65 2.23 8.33
C LYS A 150 16.12 2.58 6.93
N LEU A 151 14.83 2.88 6.84
CA LEU A 151 14.31 3.67 5.74
C LEU A 151 14.91 5.08 5.88
N PRO A 152 15.46 5.69 4.80
CA PRO A 152 16.00 7.03 4.89
C PRO A 152 14.91 7.98 5.41
N LYS A 153 15.21 8.72 6.49
CA LYS A 153 14.26 9.55 7.27
C LYS A 153 13.58 10.67 6.46
N ASN A 154 13.96 10.86 5.20
CA ASN A 154 13.33 11.84 4.33
C ASN A 154 12.01 11.28 3.83
N LYS A 155 10.88 11.92 4.19
CA LYS A 155 9.52 11.58 3.75
C LYS A 155 9.42 11.27 2.25
N LEU A 156 10.21 11.95 1.41
CA LEU A 156 10.28 11.72 -0.03
C LEU A 156 10.69 10.30 -0.42
N ASN A 157 11.62 9.66 0.30
CA ASN A 157 12.12 8.33 -0.07
C ASN A 157 11.14 7.23 0.35
N LEU A 158 10.41 7.45 1.44
CA LEU A 158 9.29 6.60 1.85
C LEU A 158 8.17 6.70 0.81
N LEU A 159 7.71 7.91 0.48
CA LEU A 159 6.72 8.15 -0.57
C LEU A 159 7.15 7.57 -1.92
N GLN A 160 8.43 7.62 -2.28
CA GLN A 160 8.95 6.93 -3.47
C GLN A 160 8.82 5.42 -3.35
N LEU A 161 9.17 4.79 -2.22
CA LEU A 161 8.94 3.36 -1.96
C LEU A 161 7.45 2.98 -2.08
N TYR A 162 6.56 3.87 -1.61
CA TYR A 162 5.10 3.72 -1.66
C TYR A 162 4.47 4.14 -2.98
N GLN A 163 5.18 4.85 -3.87
CA GLN A 163 4.78 5.06 -5.27
C GLN A 163 5.30 3.92 -6.15
N PHE A 164 6.51 3.44 -5.87
CA PHE A 164 7.15 2.31 -6.53
C PHE A 164 6.36 1.05 -6.24
N SER A 165 6.04 0.74 -4.98
CA SER A 165 5.39 -0.52 -4.62
C SER A 165 4.00 -0.72 -5.29
N PRO A 166 2.98 0.13 -5.18
CA PRO A 166 1.69 -0.18 -5.77
C PRO A 166 1.67 -0.08 -7.31
N LYS A 167 2.70 0.50 -7.96
CA LYS A 167 2.89 0.48 -9.43
C LYS A 167 3.76 -0.69 -9.91
N VAL A 168 4.84 -1.02 -9.22
CA VAL A 168 5.78 -2.13 -9.51
C VAL A 168 5.21 -3.48 -9.09
N PHE A 169 4.29 -3.54 -8.13
CA PHE A 169 3.67 -4.80 -7.72
C PHE A 169 2.63 -5.34 -8.69
N PHE A 170 2.06 -4.49 -9.55
CA PHE A 170 1.27 -4.96 -10.69
C PHE A 170 2.12 -5.83 -11.63
N PHE A 171 3.46 -5.63 -11.64
CA PHE A 171 4.38 -6.30 -12.56
C PHE A 171 5.01 -7.60 -12.02
N PHE A 172 5.27 -7.72 -10.72
CA PHE A 172 5.91 -8.96 -10.22
C PHE A 172 4.93 -10.10 -9.87
N PHE A 173 3.63 -9.82 -9.71
CA PHE A 173 2.67 -10.82 -9.22
C PHE A 173 1.31 -10.82 -9.93
N GLY A 174 1.17 -10.09 -11.06
CA GLY A 174 -0.01 -10.15 -11.91
C GLY A 174 0.14 -11.21 -13.00
N ASN A 175 -0.29 -12.44 -12.69
CA ASN A 175 -0.85 -13.37 -13.67
C ASN A 175 -2.26 -13.73 -13.19
#